data_AF-A0A7V5PD83-F1
#
_entry.id   AF-A0A7V5PD83-F1
#
_cell.length_a   1.000
_cell.length_b   1.000
_cell.length_c   1.000
_cell.angle_alpha   90.00
_cell.angle_beta   90.00
_cell.angle_gamma   90.00
#
_symmetry.space_group_name_H-M   'P 1'
#
loop_
_entity.id
_entity.type
_entity.pdbx_description
1 polymer ?
#
loop_
_entity_poly.entity_id
_entity_poly.type
_entity_poly.pdbx_seq_one_letter_code
_entity_poly.pdbx_strand_id
1 'polypeptide(L)'
;MKRTLLLVFIVLTGYFAFSQSDSLILVNGDVIIGELKTMDRAVAIFETDYSDSDFKIEWDGIAKIYTTTSYLISTSNGDRFNGRIETSGENKVKI
;
A
#
# COMPACT_ATOMS: atom_id res chain seq x y z
N MET A 1 37.40 5.77 23.49
CA MET A 1 36.51 6.93 23.28
C MET A 1 36.01 7.02 21.83
N LYS A 2 36.88 7.19 20.82
CA LYS A 2 36.44 7.28 19.40
C LYS A 2 35.68 6.04 18.88
N ARG A 3 36.17 4.83 19.19
CA ARG A 3 35.50 3.56 18.82
C ARG A 3 34.15 3.36 19.52
N THR A 4 34.06 3.83 20.76
CA THR A 4 32.84 3.77 21.58
C THR A 4 31.76 4.72 21.03
N LEU A 5 32.16 5.91 20.57
CA LEU A 5 31.28 6.89 19.93
C LEU A 5 30.66 6.33 18.63
N LEU A 6 31.47 5.60 17.85
CA LEU A 6 31.05 5.00 16.58
C LEU A 6 30.02 3.88 16.78
N LEU A 7 30.14 3.10 17.85
CA LEU A 7 29.16 2.08 18.23
C LEU A 7 27.81 2.70 18.66
N VAL A 8 27.84 3.81 19.42
CA VAL A 8 26.62 4.53 19.81
C VAL A 8 25.89 5.10 18.59
N PHE A 9 26.63 5.62 17.62
CA PHE A 9 26.06 6.15 16.38
C PHE A 9 25.34 5.07 15.55
N ILE A 10 25.91 3.86 15.43
CA ILE A 10 25.29 2.74 14.71
C ILE A 10 23.99 2.28 15.39
N VAL A 11 23.96 2.23 16.73
CA VAL A 11 22.76 1.83 17.48
C VAL A 11 21.64 2.86 17.33
N LEU A 12 21.95 4.15 17.25
CA LEU A 12 20.95 5.22 17.10
C LEU A 12 20.32 5.26 15.69
N THR A 13 21.03 4.83 14.64
CA THR A 13 20.50 4.81 13.26
C THR A 13 19.49 3.70 13.00
N GLY A 14 19.42 2.66 13.84
CA GLY A 14 18.52 1.51 13.63
C GLY A 14 17.04 1.76 13.92
N TYR A 15 16.69 2.88 14.56
CA TYR A 15 15.33 3.13 15.06
C TYR A 15 14.37 3.81 14.06
N PHE A 16 14.80 4.09 12.82
CA PHE A 16 13.98 4.85 11.85
C PHE A 16 13.40 4.02 10.70
N ALA A 17 13.20 2.70 10.89
CA ALA A 17 12.46 1.91 9.93
C ALA A 17 10.95 2.13 10.11
N PHE A 18 10.41 3.16 9.46
CA PHE A 18 8.96 3.29 9.28
C PHE A 18 8.52 2.28 8.21
N SER A 19 7.67 1.32 8.59
CA SER A 19 6.95 0.51 7.60
C SER A 19 5.94 1.42 6.91
N GLN A 20 6.08 1.57 5.59
CA GLN A 20 5.14 2.29 4.75
C GLN A 20 4.09 1.27 4.30
N SER A 21 2.86 1.43 4.78
CA SER A 21 1.74 0.55 4.46
C SER A 21 0.80 1.22 3.46
N ASP A 22 0.15 0.41 2.64
CA ASP A 22 -0.93 0.85 1.78
C ASP A 22 -2.18 1.13 2.61
N SER A 23 -3.12 1.88 2.03
CA SER A 23 -4.43 2.10 2.63
C SER A 23 -5.55 2.12 1.61
N LEU A 24 -6.69 1.58 2.03
CA LEU A 24 -7.96 1.64 1.31
C LEU A 24 -8.95 2.45 2.13
N ILE A 25 -9.68 3.34 1.47
CA ILE A 25 -10.87 3.98 2.01
C ILE A 25 -12.06 3.34 1.31
N LEU A 26 -12.94 2.71 2.08
CA LEU A 26 -14.14 2.06 1.58
C LEU A 26 -15.25 3.08 1.33
N VAL A 27 -16.27 2.68 0.55
CA VAL A 27 -17.42 3.54 0.22
C VAL A 27 -18.23 4.01 1.43
N ASN A 28 -18.19 3.26 2.54
CA ASN A 28 -18.82 3.65 3.80
C ASN A 28 -17.95 4.61 4.64
N GLY A 29 -16.74 4.94 4.19
CA GLY A 29 -15.80 5.82 4.88
C GLY A 29 -14.79 5.11 5.78
N ASP A 30 -14.89 3.79 5.94
CA ASP A 30 -13.94 3.04 6.75
C ASP A 30 -12.56 3.00 6.09
N VAL A 31 -11.53 2.96 6.94
CA VAL A 31 -10.13 2.93 6.51
C VAL A 31 -9.51 1.59 6.88
N ILE A 32 -8.96 0.89 5.90
CA ILE A 32 -8.19 -0.34 6.08
C ILE A 32 -6.72 -0.02 5.79
N ILE A 33 -5.85 -0.31 6.74
CA ILE A 33 -4.40 -0.15 6.64
C ILE A 33 -3.77 -1.53 6.53
N GLY A 34 -2.87 -1.72 5.56
CA GLY A 34 -2.27 -3.02 5.28
C GLY A 34 -1.49 -3.03 3.97
N GLU A 35 -1.54 -4.13 3.25
CA GLU A 35 -0.86 -4.30 1.97
C GLU A 35 -1.82 -4.80 0.89
N LEU A 36 -1.86 -4.09 -0.25
CA LEU A 36 -2.55 -4.61 -1.42
C LEU A 36 -1.69 -5.72 -2.05
N LYS A 37 -2.19 -6.95 -2.14
CA LYS A 37 -1.43 -8.03 -2.77
C LYS A 37 -1.65 -8.09 -4.26
N THR A 38 -2.91 -8.00 -4.66
CA THR A 38 -3.30 -8.04 -6.07
C THR A 38 -4.70 -7.47 -6.24
N MET A 39 -5.02 -7.07 -7.47
CA MET A 39 -6.39 -6.86 -7.90
C MET A 39 -6.58 -7.59 -9.23
N ASP A 40 -7.48 -8.56 -9.25
CA ASP A 40 -7.84 -9.31 -10.45
C ASP A 40 -9.35 -9.47 -10.51
N ARG A 41 -9.92 -9.39 -11.72
CA ARG A 41 -11.37 -9.52 -11.97
C ARG A 41 -12.23 -8.67 -11.03
N ALA A 42 -11.83 -7.41 -10.81
CA ALA A 42 -12.51 -6.47 -9.93
C ALA A 42 -12.57 -6.88 -8.46
N VAL A 43 -11.68 -7.76 -7.99
CA VAL A 43 -11.52 -8.11 -6.58
C VAL A 43 -10.11 -7.79 -6.12
N ALA A 44 -10.00 -6.92 -5.13
CA ALA A 44 -8.75 -6.63 -4.44
C ALA A 44 -8.52 -7.63 -3.30
N ILE A 45 -7.30 -8.16 -3.22
CA ILE A 45 -6.83 -8.98 -2.10
C ILE A 45 -5.94 -8.10 -1.23
N PHE A 46 -6.34 -7.93 0.03
CA PHE A 46 -5.70 -6.98 0.95
C PHE A 46 -5.32 -7.69 2.26
N GLU A 47 -4.03 -7.73 2.57
CA GLU A 47 -3.49 -8.33 3.80
C GLU A 47 -3.42 -7.27 4.90
N THR A 48 -3.67 -7.65 6.15
CA THR A 48 -3.54 -6.78 7.32
C THR A 48 -2.91 -7.55 8.47
N ASP A 49 -2.08 -6.89 9.28
CA ASP A 49 -1.39 -7.53 10.41
C ASP A 49 -2.32 -8.05 11.52
N TYR A 50 -3.57 -7.58 11.56
CA TYR A 50 -4.55 -7.92 12.59
C TYR A 50 -5.56 -9.00 12.15
N SER A 51 -5.35 -9.61 10.98
CA SER A 51 -6.18 -10.70 10.46
C SER A 51 -5.30 -11.84 9.96
N ASP A 52 -5.62 -13.07 10.38
CA ASP A 52 -4.96 -14.27 9.86
C ASP A 52 -5.37 -14.59 8.40
N SER A 53 -6.29 -13.81 7.82
CA SER A 53 -6.81 -14.02 6.47
C SER A 53 -6.91 -12.71 5.69
N ASP A 54 -6.59 -12.79 4.40
CA ASP A 54 -6.72 -11.66 3.48
C ASP A 54 -8.18 -11.26 3.27
N PHE A 55 -8.41 -9.95 3.23
CA PHE A 55 -9.68 -9.40 2.83
C PHE A 55 -9.85 -9.50 1.32
N LYS A 56 -11.03 -9.94 0.90
CA LYS A 56 -11.47 -9.88 -0.50
C LYS A 56 -12.48 -8.76 -0.63
N ILE A 57 -12.12 -7.72 -1.35
CA ILE A 57 -12.90 -6.50 -1.45
C ILE A 57 -13.25 -6.29 -2.92
N GLU A 58 -14.54 -6.21 -3.23
CA GLU A 58 -15.01 -5.85 -4.57
C GLU A 58 -14.57 -4.40 -4.89
N TRP A 59 -14.14 -4.17 -6.12
CA TRP A 59 -13.53 -2.90 -6.54
C TRP A 59 -14.47 -1.71 -6.36
N ASP A 60 -15.76 -1.90 -6.57
CA ASP A 60 -16.81 -0.88 -6.36
C ASP A 60 -17.05 -0.55 -4.89
N GLY A 61 -16.60 -1.40 -3.96
CA GLY A 61 -16.56 -1.14 -2.52
C GLY A 61 -15.40 -0.24 -2.08
N ILE A 62 -14.43 0.03 -2.95
CA ILE A 62 -13.25 0.86 -2.67
C ILE A 62 -13.47 2.26 -3.22
N ALA A 63 -13.54 3.24 -2.33
CA ALA A 63 -13.67 4.65 -2.71
C ALA A 63 -12.30 5.27 -3.07
N LYS A 64 -11.25 4.96 -2.31
CA LYS A 64 -9.89 5.47 -2.55
C LYS A 64 -8.83 4.43 -2.24
N ILE A 65 -7.74 4.49 -2.98
CA ILE A 65 -6.57 3.63 -2.85
C ILE A 65 -5.31 4.50 -2.75
N TYR A 66 -4.42 4.14 -1.83
CA TYR A 66 -3.12 4.78 -1.66
C TYR A 66 -2.09 3.68 -1.44
N THR A 67 -1.17 3.49 -2.40
CA THR A 67 -0.12 2.49 -2.26
C THR A 67 1.27 3.10 -2.15
N THR A 68 2.10 2.47 -1.33
CA THR A 68 3.54 2.74 -1.21
C THR A 68 4.35 1.70 -1.99
N THR A 69 3.75 0.55 -2.28
CA THR A 69 4.31 -0.50 -3.14
C THR A 69 4.02 -0.22 -4.61
N SER A 70 4.94 -0.61 -5.50
CA SER A 70 4.76 -0.52 -6.95
C SER A 70 4.11 -1.78 -7.50
N TYR A 71 3.14 -1.61 -8.41
CA TYR A 71 2.39 -2.69 -9.04
C TYR A 71 2.56 -2.64 -10.56
N LEU A 72 2.47 -3.83 -11.17
CA LEU A 72 2.25 -3.94 -12.62
C LEU A 72 0.76 -3.77 -12.90
N ILE A 73 0.40 -2.64 -13.50
CA ILE A 73 -0.99 -2.27 -13.76
C ILE A 73 -1.27 -2.50 -15.23
N SER A 74 -2.34 -3.24 -15.54
CA SER A 74 -2.79 -3.46 -16.91
C SER A 74 -4.18 -2.85 -17.06
N THR A 75 -4.35 -1.94 -18.00
CA THR A 75 -5.63 -1.28 -18.26
C THR A 75 -6.47 -2.08 -19.24
N SER A 76 -7.78 -1.81 -19.30
CA SER A 76 -8.70 -2.41 -20.28
C SER A 76 -8.29 -2.14 -21.74
N ASN A 77 -7.52 -1.08 -21.98
CA ASN A 77 -7.03 -0.71 -23.31
C ASN A 77 -5.73 -1.45 -23.70
N GLY A 78 -5.19 -2.29 -22.80
CA GLY A 78 -3.98 -3.07 -23.02
C GLY A 78 -2.69 -2.37 -22.59
N ASP A 79 -2.76 -1.10 -22.18
CA ASP A 79 -1.59 -0.37 -21.67
C ASP A 79 -1.11 -0.96 -20.35
N ARG A 80 0.22 -0.99 -20.16
CA ARG A 80 0.86 -1.52 -18.96
C ARG A 80 1.75 -0.47 -18.32
N PHE A 81 1.58 -0.28 -17.02
CA PHE A 81 2.33 0.66 -16.22
C PHE A 81 3.01 -0.08 -15.06
N ASN A 82 4.12 0.47 -14.58
CA ASN A 82 4.77 0.02 -13.36
C ASN A 82 4.94 1.22 -12.44
N GLY A 83 4.24 1.23 -11.31
CA GLY A 83 4.20 2.39 -10.44
C GLY A 83 3.28 2.20 -9.25
N ARG A 84 3.16 3.26 -8.45
CA ARG A 84 2.33 3.29 -7.25
C ARG A 84 0.96 3.80 -7.62
N ILE A 85 -0.08 3.23 -7.03
CA ILE A 85 -1.46 3.57 -7.35
C ILE A 85 -1.96 4.52 -6.29
N GLU A 86 -2.42 5.70 -6.69
CA GLU A 86 -3.03 6.66 -5.76
C GLU A 86 -4.28 7.31 -6.38
N THR A 87 -5.34 7.43 -5.58
CA THR A 87 -6.52 8.20 -5.99
C THR A 87 -6.21 9.71 -6.02
N SER A 88 -6.37 10.33 -7.18
CA SER A 88 -6.10 11.77 -7.41
C SER A 88 -7.39 12.62 -7.48
N GLY A 89 -8.56 11.97 -7.51
CA GLY A 89 -9.89 12.60 -7.54
C GLY A 89 -10.99 11.56 -7.72
N GLU A 90 -12.25 11.99 -7.84
CA GLU A 90 -13.36 11.06 -8.09
C GLU A 90 -13.13 10.27 -9.38
N ASN A 91 -13.15 8.93 -9.26
CA ASN A 91 -12.86 7.98 -10.34
C ASN A 91 -11.53 8.21 -11.08
N LYS A 92 -10.54 8.86 -10.45
CA LYS A 92 -9.23 9.11 -11.06
C LYS A 92 -8.11 8.53 -10.22
N VAL A 93 -7.24 7.79 -10.89
CA VAL A 93 -6.04 7.19 -10.32
C VAL A 93 -4.82 7.79 -11.03
N LYS A 94 -3.78 8.11 -10.27
CA LYS A 94 -2.44 8.41 -10.77
C LYS A 94 -1.52 7.22 -10.50
N ILE A 95 -0.59 6.98 -11.43
CA ILE A 95 0.41 5.90 -11.41
C ILE A 95 1.81 6.52 -11.37
#